data_AF-A0A3D1FCU9-F1
#
_entry.id   AF-A0A3D1FCU9-F1
#
_cell.length_a   1.000
_cell.length_b   1.000
_cell.length_c   1.000
_cell.angle_alpha   90.00
_cell.angle_beta   90.00
_cell.angle_gamma   90.00
#
_symmetry.space_group_name_H-M   'P 1'
#
loop_
_entity.id
_entity.type
_entity.pdbx_description
1 polymer ?
#
loop_
_entity_poly.entity_id
_entity_poly.type
_entity_poly.pdbx_seq_one_letter_code
_entity_poly.pdbx_strand_id
1 'polypeptide(L)'
;MGQQKTKTVDLDFEINFFEGLLKKRPAFIPALVALAEVYTKKGDLKKGLELDLRLSELRHDDPDVHYNLACSYSLLGLIDDAFRVVKKAVTLGYDDFAYLRKDPDLGNLRKDSRFQKFLEELKGNR
;
A
#
# COMPACT_ATOMS: atom_id res chain seq x y z
N MET A 1 29.94 -5.04 -7.39
CA MET A 1 28.72 -5.88 -7.24
C MET A 1 28.48 -6.28 -5.77
N GLY A 2 28.43 -5.32 -4.82
CA GLY A 2 28.43 -5.63 -3.37
C GLY A 2 27.26 -5.09 -2.55
N GLN A 3 26.31 -4.36 -3.14
CA GLN A 3 25.23 -3.68 -2.39
C GLN A 3 23.90 -4.45 -2.36
N GLN A 4 23.66 -5.36 -3.32
CA GLN A 4 22.39 -6.10 -3.39
C GLN A 4 22.25 -7.18 -2.33
N LYS A 5 23.32 -7.95 -2.03
CA LYS A 5 23.26 -9.01 -1.01
C LYS A 5 23.01 -8.48 0.40
N THR A 6 23.54 -7.30 0.74
CA THR A 6 23.40 -6.72 2.09
C THR A 6 21.97 -6.22 2.32
N LYS A 7 21.38 -5.57 1.31
CA LYS A 7 20.00 -5.07 1.39
C LYS A 7 18.96 -6.19 1.48
N THR A 8 19.16 -7.30 0.76
CA THR A 8 18.25 -8.46 0.86
C THR A 8 18.35 -9.13 2.22
N VAL A 9 19.56 -9.25 2.78
CA VAL A 9 19.79 -9.81 4.13
C VAL A 9 19.13 -8.94 5.22
N ASP A 10 19.13 -7.62 5.03
CA ASP A 10 18.47 -6.67 5.93
C ASP A 10 16.94 -6.84 5.92
N LEU A 11 16.34 -6.93 4.72
CA LEU A 11 14.90 -7.17 4.57
C LEU A 11 14.48 -8.53 5.17
N ASP A 12 15.29 -9.57 5.02
CA ASP A 12 15.01 -10.88 5.61
C ASP A 12 15.02 -10.83 7.15
N PHE A 13 15.94 -10.06 7.73
CA PHE A 13 15.96 -9.84 9.18
C PHE A 13 14.72 -9.08 9.65
N GLU A 14 14.36 -7.99 8.98
CA GLU A 14 13.15 -7.20 9.29
C GLU A 14 11.88 -8.05 9.23
N ILE A 15 11.72 -8.86 8.17
CA ILE A 15 10.59 -9.78 8.02
C ILE A 15 10.50 -10.72 9.22
N ASN A 16 11.60 -11.41 9.54
CA ASN A 16 11.63 -12.36 10.65
C ASN A 16 11.30 -11.70 11.99
N PHE A 17 11.80 -10.47 12.21
CA PHE A 17 11.53 -9.70 13.41
C PHE A 17 10.03 -9.36 13.54
N PHE A 18 9.43 -8.78 12.50
CA PHE A 18 8.02 -8.39 12.54
C PHE A 18 7.08 -9.60 12.56
N GLU A 19 7.38 -10.68 11.83
CA GLU A 19 6.62 -11.94 11.93
C GLU A 19 6.67 -12.52 13.35
N GLY A 20 7.85 -12.53 13.98
CA GLY A 20 8.01 -12.95 15.37
C GLY A 20 7.19 -12.09 16.34
N LEU A 21 7.12 -10.79 16.10
CA LEU A 21 6.31 -9.86 16.89
C LEU A 21 4.81 -10.11 16.70
N LEU A 22 4.36 -10.31 15.47
CA LEU A 22 2.96 -10.57 15.14
C LEU A 22 2.48 -11.93 15.64
N LYS A 23 3.35 -12.93 15.77
CA LYS A 23 3.01 -14.19 16.47
C LYS A 23 2.57 -13.94 17.92
N LYS A 24 3.17 -12.95 18.60
CA LYS A 24 2.83 -12.60 19.98
C LYS A 24 1.72 -11.57 20.08
N ARG A 25 1.64 -10.66 19.10
CA ARG A 25 0.66 -9.57 19.05
C ARG A 25 0.06 -9.47 17.65
N PRO A 26 -0.93 -10.31 17.32
CA PRO A 26 -1.42 -10.44 15.95
C PRO A 26 -1.95 -9.13 15.37
N ALA A 27 -2.63 -8.30 16.17
CA ALA A 27 -3.22 -7.04 15.73
C ALA A 27 -2.34 -5.81 16.00
N PHE A 28 -1.02 -5.97 16.16
CA PHE A 28 -0.11 -4.85 16.40
C PHE A 28 0.11 -4.04 15.11
N ILE A 29 -0.73 -3.01 14.92
CA ILE A 29 -0.80 -2.18 13.70
C ILE A 29 0.57 -1.70 13.20
N PRO A 30 1.47 -1.13 14.02
CA PRO A 30 2.76 -0.65 13.51
C PRO A 30 3.60 -1.75 12.87
N ALA A 31 3.55 -2.99 13.40
CA ALA A 31 4.27 -4.12 12.81
C ALA A 31 3.60 -4.65 11.54
N LEU A 32 2.27 -4.58 11.44
CA LEU A 32 1.55 -4.93 10.22
C LEU A 32 1.91 -3.97 9.08
N VAL A 33 1.90 -2.66 9.34
CA VAL A 33 2.29 -1.63 8.36
C VAL A 33 3.73 -1.82 7.91
N ALA A 34 4.67 -1.94 8.86
CA ALA A 34 6.08 -2.12 8.54
C ALA A 34 6.32 -3.41 7.75
N LEU A 35 5.69 -4.53 8.14
CA LEU A 35 5.87 -5.80 7.45
C LEU A 35 5.28 -5.79 6.03
N ALA A 36 4.14 -5.12 5.82
CA ALA A 36 3.58 -4.93 4.48
C ALA A 36 4.56 -4.19 3.56
N GLU A 37 5.12 -3.07 4.05
CA GLU A 37 6.11 -2.27 3.32
C GLU A 37 7.38 -3.07 3.00
N VAL A 38 7.89 -3.83 3.97
CA VAL A 38 9.08 -4.66 3.79
C VAL A 38 8.84 -5.78 2.77
N TYR A 39 7.66 -6.41 2.80
CA TYR A 39 7.28 -7.41 1.79
C TYR A 39 7.19 -6.79 0.38
N THR A 40 6.61 -5.60 0.26
CA THR A 40 6.56 -4.86 -1.02
C THR A 40 7.97 -4.53 -1.52
N LYS A 41 8.85 -4.02 -0.66
CA LYS A 41 10.26 -3.73 -1.01
C LYS A 41 11.04 -4.96 -1.45
N LYS A 42 10.73 -6.12 -0.87
CA LYS A 42 11.34 -7.40 -1.25
C LYS A 42 10.79 -7.96 -2.57
N GLY A 43 9.63 -7.48 -3.02
CA GLY A 43 8.93 -7.95 -4.21
C GLY A 43 7.89 -9.05 -3.93
N ASP A 44 7.67 -9.39 -2.66
CA ASP A 44 6.65 -10.36 -2.23
C ASP A 44 5.26 -9.69 -2.13
N LEU A 45 4.82 -9.08 -3.24
CA LEU A 45 3.63 -8.22 -3.31
C LEU A 45 2.35 -8.90 -2.80
N LYS A 46 2.21 -10.21 -2.98
CA LYS A 46 1.06 -10.97 -2.46
C LYS A 46 0.97 -10.94 -0.94
N LYS A 47 2.11 -11.08 -0.25
CA LYS A 47 2.17 -11.02 1.21
C LYS A 47 1.95 -9.59 1.72
N GLY A 48 2.46 -8.59 0.99
CA GLY A 48 2.14 -7.18 1.26
C GLY A 48 0.62 -6.95 1.21
N LEU A 49 -0.04 -7.40 0.13
CA LEU A 49 -1.49 -7.31 -0.02
C LEU A 49 -2.26 -8.01 1.10
N GLU A 50 -1.86 -9.22 1.51
CA GLU A 50 -2.50 -9.94 2.62
C GLU A 50 -2.50 -9.12 3.92
N LEU A 51 -1.40 -8.42 4.21
CA LEU A 51 -1.28 -7.57 5.39
C LEU A 51 -2.08 -6.27 5.26
N ASP A 52 -2.08 -5.64 4.09
CA ASP A 52 -2.88 -4.43 3.84
C ASP A 52 -4.39 -4.71 3.91
N LEU A 53 -4.82 -5.88 3.42
CA LEU A 53 -6.20 -6.33 3.59
C LEU A 53 -6.56 -6.44 5.08
N ARG A 54 -5.70 -7.10 5.87
CA ARG A 54 -5.89 -7.23 7.31
C ARG A 54 -5.89 -5.87 8.02
N LEU A 55 -5.02 -4.94 7.62
CA LEU A 55 -5.02 -3.57 8.12
C LEU A 55 -6.35 -2.88 7.83
N SER A 56 -6.89 -3.04 6.62
CA SER A 56 -8.17 -2.45 6.22
C SER A 56 -9.36 -2.98 7.01
N GLU A 57 -9.28 -4.23 7.50
CA GLU A 57 -10.28 -4.80 8.41
C GLU A 57 -10.16 -4.22 9.82
N LEU A 58 -8.93 -4.01 10.30
CA LEU A 58 -8.67 -3.46 11.64
C LEU A 58 -8.89 -1.95 11.73
N ARG A 59 -8.80 -1.24 10.59
CA ARG A 59 -8.84 0.22 10.46
C ARG A 59 -9.70 0.61 9.26
N HIS A 60 -11.00 0.28 9.34
CA HIS A 60 -11.95 0.41 8.23
C HIS A 60 -12.19 1.85 7.75
N ASP A 61 -11.86 2.83 8.59
CA ASP A 61 -12.05 4.27 8.46
C ASP A 61 -10.74 5.04 8.28
N ASP A 62 -9.60 4.37 8.31
CA ASP A 62 -8.30 5.00 8.13
C ASP A 62 -8.02 5.21 6.63
N PRO A 63 -7.91 6.48 6.16
CA PRO A 63 -7.65 6.77 4.76
C PRO A 63 -6.29 6.27 4.27
N ASP A 64 -5.25 6.28 5.11
CA ASP A 64 -3.89 5.89 4.74
C ASP A 64 -3.79 4.38 4.53
N VAL A 65 -4.52 3.60 5.32
CA VAL A 65 -4.63 2.14 5.15
C VAL A 65 -5.27 1.79 3.81
N HIS A 66 -6.34 2.51 3.41
CA HIS A 66 -6.97 2.28 2.10
C HIS A 66 -6.08 2.76 0.95
N TYR A 67 -5.34 3.85 1.14
CA TYR A 67 -4.33 4.30 0.19
C TYR A 67 -3.27 3.21 -0.07
N ASN A 68 -2.66 2.67 0.98
CA ASN A 68 -1.66 1.62 0.87
C ASN A 68 -2.22 0.34 0.25
N LEU A 69 -3.45 -0.04 0.59
CA LEU A 69 -4.14 -1.16 -0.04
C LEU A 69 -4.32 -0.94 -1.56
N ALA A 70 -4.62 0.29 -2.00
CA ALA A 70 -4.69 0.62 -3.42
C ALA A 70 -3.31 0.53 -4.11
N CYS A 71 -2.23 0.92 -3.42
CA CYS A 71 -0.85 0.71 -3.89
C CYS A 71 -0.56 -0.77 -4.12
N SER A 72 -0.86 -1.63 -3.13
CA SER A 72 -0.68 -3.09 -3.23
C SER A 72 -1.48 -3.70 -4.39
N TYR A 73 -2.75 -3.31 -4.57
CA TYR A 73 -3.53 -3.75 -5.73
C TYR A 73 -2.95 -3.27 -7.07
N SER A 74 -2.52 -2.01 -7.15
CA SER A 74 -1.92 -1.44 -8.36
C SER A 74 -0.63 -2.16 -8.74
N LEU A 75 0.26 -2.44 -7.78
CA LEU A 75 1.50 -3.18 -7.99
C LEU A 75 1.26 -4.60 -8.53
N LEU A 76 0.17 -5.25 -8.12
CA LEU A 76 -0.26 -6.56 -8.62
C LEU A 76 -1.05 -6.50 -9.94
N GLY A 77 -1.31 -5.31 -10.49
CA GLY A 77 -2.09 -5.13 -11.71
C GLY A 77 -3.60 -5.34 -11.54
N LEU A 78 -4.09 -5.38 -10.31
CA LEU A 78 -5.52 -5.53 -9.97
C LEU A 78 -6.20 -4.15 -10.01
N ILE A 79 -6.32 -3.60 -11.23
CA ILE A 79 -6.65 -2.18 -11.44
C ILE A 79 -8.06 -1.81 -10.96
N ASP A 80 -9.03 -2.70 -11.12
CA ASP A 80 -10.41 -2.44 -10.66
C ASP A 80 -10.49 -2.29 -9.14
N ASP A 81 -9.79 -3.16 -8.40
CA ASP A 81 -9.71 -3.08 -6.95
C ASP A 81 -8.92 -1.86 -6.50
N ALA A 82 -7.78 -1.58 -7.13
CA ALA A 82 -6.98 -0.40 -6.85
C ALA A 82 -7.81 0.89 -7.01
N PHE A 83 -8.57 1.00 -8.10
CA PHE A 83 -9.42 2.16 -8.36
C PHE A 83 -10.57 2.29 -7.34
N ARG A 84 -11.22 1.17 -7.00
CA ARG A 84 -12.30 1.16 -5.99
C ARG A 84 -11.79 1.62 -4.64
N VAL A 85 -10.65 1.09 -4.20
CA VAL A 85 -10.11 1.34 -2.86
C VAL A 85 -9.48 2.73 -2.76
N VAL A 86 -8.79 3.24 -3.78
CA VAL A 86 -8.24 4.61 -3.74
C VAL A 86 -9.34 5.66 -3.65
N LYS A 87 -10.49 5.44 -4.31
CA LYS A 87 -11.66 6.32 -4.15
C LYS A 87 -12.20 6.28 -2.73
N LYS A 88 -12.21 5.10 -2.10
CA LYS A 88 -12.58 4.96 -0.68
C LYS A 88 -11.61 5.75 0.21
N ALA A 89 -10.30 5.65 -0.01
CA ALA A 89 -9.29 6.41 0.73
C ALA A 89 -9.57 7.93 0.67
N VAL A 90 -9.81 8.47 -0.52
CA VAL A 90 -10.15 9.89 -0.70
C VAL A 90 -11.47 10.26 -0.03
N THR A 91 -12.48 9.39 -0.09
CA THR A 91 -13.77 9.60 0.61
C THR A 91 -13.61 9.62 2.14
N LEU A 92 -12.66 8.83 2.66
CA LEU A 92 -12.31 8.79 4.09
C LEU A 92 -11.41 9.95 4.54
N GLY A 93 -10.95 10.79 3.60
CA GLY A 93 -10.18 12.00 3.93
C GLY A 93 -8.71 12.00 3.49
N TYR A 94 -8.25 11.00 2.71
CA TYR A 94 -6.92 11.08 2.10
C TYR A 94 -6.84 12.32 1.20
N ASP A 95 -5.87 13.20 1.43
CA ASP A 95 -5.82 14.53 0.80
C ASP A 95 -4.49 14.88 0.10
N ASP A 96 -3.46 14.01 0.19
CA ASP A 96 -2.20 14.16 -0.54
C ASP A 96 -2.34 13.72 -2.00
N PHE A 97 -3.16 14.48 -2.73
CA PHE A 97 -3.38 14.29 -4.16
C PHE A 97 -2.13 14.61 -4.98
N ALA A 98 -1.19 15.40 -4.45
CA ALA A 98 0.06 15.68 -5.14
C ALA A 98 0.91 14.40 -5.20
N TYR A 99 0.98 13.65 -4.10
CA TYR A 99 1.67 12.38 -4.03
C TYR A 99 0.99 11.29 -4.85
N LEU A 100 -0.34 11.17 -4.76
CA LEU A 100 -1.14 10.18 -5.49
C LEU A 100 -0.98 10.28 -7.03
N ARG A 101 -0.59 11.44 -7.57
CA ARG A 101 -0.29 11.63 -9.00
C ARG A 101 1.10 11.14 -9.43
N LYS A 102 2.04 11.01 -8.50
CA LYS A 102 3.44 10.65 -8.78
C LYS A 102 3.88 9.34 -8.16
N ASP A 103 3.11 8.76 -7.24
CA ASP A 103 3.48 7.52 -6.55
C ASP A 103 3.79 6.41 -7.59
N PRO A 104 5.01 5.84 -7.56
CA PRO A 104 5.39 4.73 -8.43
C PRO A 104 4.53 3.47 -8.21
N ASP A 105 4.06 3.19 -7.00
CA ASP A 105 3.28 2.00 -6.67
C ASP A 105 1.88 2.06 -7.31
N LEU A 106 1.35 3.27 -7.47
CA LEU A 106 0.15 3.55 -8.25
C LEU A 106 0.41 3.60 -9.76
N GLY A 107 1.61 3.26 -10.23
CA GLY A 107 2.01 3.40 -11.63
C GLY A 107 1.12 2.67 -12.64
N ASN A 108 0.57 1.51 -12.28
CA ASN A 108 -0.39 0.81 -13.13
C ASN A 108 -1.78 1.46 -13.08
N LEU A 109 -2.26 1.84 -11.89
CA LEU A 109 -3.52 2.55 -11.71
C LEU A 109 -3.52 3.93 -12.41
N ARG A 110 -2.38 4.64 -12.41
CA ARG A 110 -2.21 5.94 -13.08
C ARG A 110 -2.41 5.90 -14.59
N LYS A 111 -2.34 4.72 -15.21
CA LYS A 111 -2.62 4.52 -16.64
C LYS A 111 -4.11 4.31 -16.92
N ASP A 112 -4.91 4.03 -15.89
CA ASP A 112 -6.36 3.84 -16.02
C ASP A 112 -7.07 5.18 -16.26
N SER A 113 -7.89 5.24 -17.31
CA SER A 113 -8.60 6.46 -17.71
C SER A 113 -9.62 6.93 -16.66
N ARG A 114 -10.22 6.02 -15.89
CA ARG A 114 -11.16 6.36 -14.81
C ARG A 114 -10.43 7.07 -13.69
N PHE A 115 -9.22 6.63 -13.36
CA PHE A 115 -8.41 7.26 -12.32
C PHE A 115 -7.85 8.62 -12.77
N GLN A 116 -7.45 8.77 -14.03
CA GLN A 116 -7.08 10.06 -14.58
C GLN A 116 -8.24 11.07 -14.52
N LYS A 117 -9.45 10.65 -14.91
CA LYS A 117 -10.65 11.48 -14.80
C LYS A 117 -10.94 11.86 -13.35
N PHE A 118 -10.87 10.90 -12.42
CA PHE A 118 -11.05 11.14 -11.00
C PHE A 118 -10.06 12.17 -10.45
N LEU A 119 -8.79 12.10 -10.88
CA LEU A 119 -7.77 13.07 -10.51
C LEU A 119 -8.02 14.49 -11.00
N GLU A 120 -8.68 14.66 -12.15
CA GLU A 120 -9.10 15.97 -12.66
C GLU A 120 -10.31 16.52 -11.90
N GLU A 121 -11.28 15.66 -11.57
CA GLU A 121 -12.44 16.05 -10.72
C GLU A 121 -11.98 16.55 -9.34
N LEU A 122 -10.96 15.94 -8.74
CA LEU A 122 -10.37 16.39 -7.47
C LEU A 122 -9.66 17.76 -7.56
N LYS A 123 -9.23 18.21 -8.75
CA LYS A 123 -8.66 19.55 -8.92
C LYS A 123 -9.74 20.62 -8.96
N GLY A 124 -10.89 20.33 -9.58
CA GLY A 124 -11.98 21.30 -9.76
C GLY A 124 -12.79 21.59 -8.49
N ASN A 125 -12.70 20.72 -7.48
CA ASN A 125 -13.40 20.85 -6.20
C ASN A 125 -12.54 21.52 -5.09
N ARG A 126 -11.45 22.20 -5.46
CA ARG A 126 -10.59 22.96 -4.54
C ARG A 126 -10.59 24.44 -4.89
#